data_AF-B4K4C8-F1
#
_entry.id   AF-B4K4C8-F1
#
_cell.length_a   1.000
_cell.length_b   1.000
_cell.length_c   1.000
_cell.angle_alpha   90.00
_cell.angle_beta   90.00
_cell.angle_gamma   90.00
#
_symmetry.space_group_name_H-M   'P 1'
#
loop_
_entity.id
_entity.type
_entity.pdbx_description
1 polymer ?
#
loop_
_entity_poly.entity_id
_entity_poly.type
_entity_poly.pdbx_seq_one_letter_code
_entity_poly.pdbx_strand_id
1 'polypeptide(L)' 'MSLVTDDEWAQYKTEHKKSYDKDEDQIRRSLYEKAKAKVEEHNKKYESGEVTWTMGINHMSDFTKEEYEMMCGSRKK' A
#
# COMPACT_ATOMS: atom_id res chain seq x y z
N MET A 1 7.60 -7.34 -12.55
CA MET A 1 7.66 -8.30 -11.43
C MET A 1 6.61 -7.83 -10.45
N SER A 2 5.48 -8.54 -10.39
CA SER A 2 4.47 -8.29 -9.37
C SER A 2 5.07 -8.63 -8.02
N LEU A 3 5.27 -7.61 -7.17
CA LEU A 3 5.90 -7.78 -5.86
C LEU A 3 4.97 -8.45 -4.85
N VAL A 4 3.72 -8.68 -5.24
CA VAL A 4 2.64 -9.16 -4.36
C VAL A 4 2.03 -10.42 -4.97
N THR A 5 2.12 -11.51 -4.20
CA THR A 5 1.47 -12.76 -4.55
C THR A 5 -0.01 -12.74 -4.16
N ASP A 6 -0.85 -13.50 -4.89
CA ASP A 6 -2.25 -13.70 -4.51
C ASP A 6 -2.41 -14.24 -3.08
N ASP A 7 -1.43 -15.01 -2.61
CA ASP A 7 -1.43 -15.61 -1.28
C ASP A 7 -1.26 -14.54 -0.18
N GLU A 8 -0.25 -13.65 -0.32
CA GLU A 8 -0.10 -12.48 0.56
C GLU A 8 -1.35 -11.59 0.54
N TRP A 9 -1.96 -11.41 -0.63
CA TRP A 9 -3.18 -10.61 -0.77
C TRP A 9 -4.39 -11.27 -0.09
N ALA A 10 -4.53 -12.59 -0.19
CA ALA A 10 -5.56 -13.35 0.49
C ALA A 10 -5.37 -13.34 2.01
N GLN A 11 -4.12 -13.46 2.48
CA GLN A 11 -3.79 -13.33 3.90
C GLN A 11 -4.10 -11.93 4.43
N TYR A 12 -3.71 -10.87 3.71
CA TYR A 12 -4.01 -9.49 4.07
C TYR A 12 -5.54 -9.24 4.17
N LYS A 13 -6.31 -9.72 3.19
CA LYS A 13 -7.78 -9.65 3.23
C LYS A 13 -8.36 -10.36 4.45
N THR A 14 -7.82 -11.52 4.80
CA THR A 14 -8.27 -12.31 5.96
C THR A 14 -7.91 -11.62 7.28
N GLU A 15 -6.67 -11.17 7.42
CA GLU A 15 -6.14 -10.53 8.62
C GLU A 15 -6.84 -9.19 8.90
N HIS A 16 -7.09 -8.39 7.86
CA HIS A 16 -7.81 -7.12 7.97
C HIS A 16 -9.33 -7.25 7.81
N LYS A 17 -9.85 -8.47 7.65
CA LYS A 17 -11.28 -8.76 7.38
C LYS A 17 -11.89 -7.89 6.27
N LYS A 18 -11.14 -7.69 5.20
CA LYS A 18 -11.57 -6.91 4.04
C LYS A 18 -12.10 -7.84 2.95
N SER A 19 -13.32 -7.59 2.47
CA SER A 19 -13.87 -8.24 1.28
C SER A 19 -14.04 -7.20 0.19
N TYR A 20 -13.38 -7.40 -0.94
CA TYR A 20 -13.52 -6.54 -2.11
C TYR A 20 -14.20 -7.34 -3.23
N ASP A 21 -15.00 -6.65 -4.04
CA ASP A 21 -15.54 -7.21 -5.29
C ASP A 21 -14.42 -7.41 -6.32
N LYS A 22 -14.65 -8.25 -7.35
CA LYS A 22 -13.64 -8.53 -8.39
C LYS A 22 -13.09 -7.28 -9.07
N ASP A 23 -13.94 -6.27 -9.25
CA ASP A 23 -13.57 -5.00 -9.88
C ASP A 23 -12.64 -4.17 -8.95
N GLU A 24 -12.97 -4.13 -7.67
CA GLU A 24 -12.17 -3.45 -6.65
C GLU A 24 -10.87 -4.21 -6.32
N ASP A 25 -10.88 -5.54 -6.36
CA ASP A 25 -9.72 -6.39 -6.04
C ASP A 25 -8.54 -6.06 -6.96
N GLN A 26 -8.79 -5.86 -8.26
CA GLN A 26 -7.76 -5.48 -9.22
C GLN A 26 -7.19 -4.09 -8.94
N ILE A 27 -8.05 -3.12 -8.58
CA ILE A 27 -7.64 -1.76 -8.24
C ILE A 27 -6.83 -1.77 -6.94
N ARG A 28 -7.35 -2.41 -5.89
CA ARG A 28 -6.75 -2.50 -4.56
C ARG A 28 -5.42 -3.27 -4.60
N ARG A 29 -5.32 -4.31 -5.43
CA ARG A 29 -4.06 -5.02 -5.68
C ARG A 29 -3.00 -4.13 -6.31
N SER A 30 -3.36 -3.34 -7.32
CA SER A 30 -2.43 -2.37 -7.94
C SER A 30 -1.96 -1.29 -6.96
N LEU A 31 -2.82 -0.88 -6.02
CA LEU A 31 -2.46 0.06 -4.95
C LEU A 31 -1.50 -0.59 -3.95
N TYR A 32 -1.79 -1.81 -3.54
CA TYR A 32 -0.95 -2.57 -2.62
C TYR A 32 0.45 -2.81 -3.20
N GLU A 33 0.55 -3.10 -4.50
CA GLU A 33 1.84 -3.15 -5.20
C GLU A 33 2.60 -1.82 -5.17
N LYS A 34 1.93 -0.69 -5.40
CA LYS A 34 2.54 0.64 -5.30
C LYS A 34 3.00 0.95 -3.87
N ALA A 35 2.23 0.55 -2.87
CA ALA A 35 2.60 0.71 -1.47
C ALA A 35 3.85 -0.12 -1.15
N LYS A 36 3.91 -1.39 -1.60
CA LYS A 36 5.07 -2.28 -1.40
C LYS A 36 6.33 -1.71 -2.06
N ALA A 37 6.22 -1.23 -3.29
CA ALA A 37 7.32 -0.57 -3.99
C ALA A 37 7.84 0.67 -3.24
N LYS A 38 6.93 1.50 -2.68
CA LYS A 38 7.30 2.67 -1.89
C LYS A 38 7.99 2.29 -0.58
N VAL A 39 7.51 1.24 0.09
CA VAL A 39 8.12 0.70 1.30
C VAL A 39 9.52 0.18 1.01
N GLU A 40 9.71 -0.60 -0.05
CA GLU A 40 11.04 -1.08 -0.47
C GLU A 40 11.98 0.08 -0.79
N GLU A 41 11.53 1.10 -1.54
CA GLU A 41 12.34 2.27 -1.84
C GLU A 41 12.76 3.01 -0.57
N HIS A 42 11.84 3.16 0.39
CA HIS A 42 12.13 3.80 1.67
C HIS A 42 13.11 2.99 2.52
N ASN A 43 12.93 1.67 2.59
CA ASN A 43 13.82 0.78 3.33
C ASN A 43 15.22 0.74 2.69
N LYS A 44 15.31 0.84 1.36
CA LYS A 44 16.59 0.99 0.67
C LYS A 44 17.30 2.30 1.04
N LYS A 45 16.56 3.41 1.14
CA LYS A 45 17.11 4.69 1.66
C LYS A 45 17.53 4.58 3.13
N TYR A 46 16.82 3.78 3.92
CA TYR A 46 17.18 3.51 5.31
C TYR A 46 18.50 2.75 5.40
N GLU A 47 18.70 1.72 4.56
CA GLU A 47 19.97 0.99 4.46
C GLU A 47 21.13 1.88 3.99
N SER A 48 20.86 2.85 3.10
CA SER A 48 21.81 3.89 2.72
C SER A 48 22.08 4.94 3.82
N GLY A 49 21.33 4.92 4.92
CA GLY A 49 21.46 5.88 6.02
C GLY A 49 20.84 7.27 5.76
N GLU A 50 20.06 7.44 4.68
CA GLU A 50 19.42 8.71 4.34
C GLU A 50 18.17 8.99 5.19
N VAL A 51 17.52 7.94 5.68
CA VAL A 51 16.32 8.04 6.53
C VAL A 51 16.55 7.24 7.81
N THR A 52 16.01 7.72 8.93
CA THR A 52 16.19 7.14 10.27
C THR A 52 15.11 6.15 10.66
N TRP A 53 14.15 5.88 9.77
CA TRP A 53 13.00 5.04 10.02
C TRP A 53 12.76 4.09 8.85
N THR A 54 12.18 2.93 9.15
CA THR A 54 11.73 1.96 8.15
C THR A 54 10.24 2.11 7.91
N MET A 55 9.81 1.75 6.71
CA MET A 55 8.38 1.63 6.40
C MET A 55 7.98 0.16 6.38
N GLY A 56 6.73 -0.11 6.73
CA GLY A 56 6.11 -1.42 6.65
C GLY A 56 4.82 -1.34 5.84
N ILE A 57 4.44 -2.47 5.25
CA ILE A 57 3.08 -2.66 4.74
C ILE A 57 2.10 -2.59 5.93
N ASN A 58 1.00 -1.87 5.77
CA ASN A 58 -0.01 -1.66 6.79
C ASN A 58 -1.42 -1.80 6.18
N HIS A 59 -2.48 -1.78 7.00
CA HIS A 59 -3.88 -1.65 6.58
C HIS A 59 -4.18 -0.43 5.70
N MET A 60 -3.24 0.52 5.62
CA MET A 60 -3.27 1.69 4.73
C MET A 60 -2.68 1.41 3.35
N SER A 61 -2.11 0.24 3.11
CA SER A 61 -1.46 -0.11 1.84
C SER A 61 -2.45 -0.27 0.69
N ASP A 62 -3.75 -0.41 0.96
CA ASP A 62 -4.80 -0.39 -0.08
C ASP A 62 -5.45 0.98 -0.27
N PHE A 63 -5.04 2.03 0.46
CA PHE A 63 -5.63 3.35 0.28
C PHE A 63 -5.26 3.92 -1.09
N THR A 64 -6.27 4.37 -1.83
CA THR A 64 -6.05 5.15 -3.05
C THR A 64 -5.34 6.46 -2.71
N LYS A 65 -4.53 6.97 -3.66
CA LYS A 65 -4.02 8.35 -3.56
C LYS A 65 -5.17 9.34 -3.34
N GLU A 66 -6.33 9.09 -3.96
CA GLU A 66 -7.53 9.92 -3.78
C GLU A 66 -8.12 9.84 -2.37
N GLU A 67 -8.26 8.64 -1.79
CA GLU A 67 -8.65 8.49 -0.37
C GLU A 67 -7.61 9.16 0.55
N TYR A 68 -6.32 9.03 0.25
CA TYR A 68 -5.25 9.67 1.01
C TYR A 68 -5.28 11.20 0.88
N GLU A 69 -5.55 11.72 -0.33
CA GLU A 69 -5.67 13.16 -0.61
C GLU A 69 -6.95 13.75 0.00
N MET A 70 -8.05 13.00 0.05
CA MET A 70 -9.25 13.39 0.79
C MET A 70 -9.00 13.39 2.30
N MET A 71 -8.29 12.39 2.83
CA MET A 71 -8.00 12.28 4.26
C MET A 71 -6.98 13.32 4.73
N CYS A 72 -6.01 13.68 3.89
CA CYS A 72 -5.03 14.74 4.17
C CYS A 72 -5.55 16.16 3.90
N GLY A 73 -6.84 16.34 3.59
CA GLY A 73 -7.47 17.66 3.56
C GLY A 73 -6.83 18.60 2.53
N SER A 74 -6.42 18.08 1.37
CA SER A 74 -5.98 18.92 0.26
C SER A 74 -7.19 19.75 -0.22
N ARG A 75 -7.30 21.00 0.24
CA ARG A 75 -8.21 21.99 -0.34
C ARG A 75 -7.94 22.02 -1.85
N LYS A 76 -8.84 21.46 -2.65
CA LYS A 76 -8.91 21.81 -4.08
C LYS A 76 -9.17 23.31 -4.12
N LYS A 77 -8.24 24.05 -4.73
CA LYS A 77 -8.32 25.50 -4.91
C LYS A 77 -9.14 25.82 -6.14
#